data_AF-A0A3B9GFN4-F1
#
_entry.id   AF-A0A3B9GFN4-F1
#
_cell.length_a   1.000
_cell.length_b   1.000
_cell.length_c   1.000
_cell.angle_alpha   90.00
_cell.angle_beta   90.00
_cell.angle_gamma   90.00
#
_symmetry.space_group_name_H-M   'P 1'
#
loop_
_entity.id
_entity.type
_entity.pdbx_description
1 polymer ?
#
loop_
_entity_poly.entity_id
_entity_poly.type
_entity_poly.pdbx_seq_one_letter_code
_entity_poly.pdbx_strand_id
1 'polypeptide(L)'
;MKGFRVLAALTLVAGLMASCAGAPKPQEETPPPAARAVSGRPEADAAREAAGLARAKADTERASVAAKDEYDAAKAAYERAEAELAAGRYDESIAAYKLSEEGFLKAAALTVDRRAAAQAAMKNADAALKAADDRLKAIETEIGTEGGTP
;
A
#
# COMPACT_ATOMS: atom_id res chain seq x y z
N MET A 1 29.11 -20.84 -30.35
CA MET A 1 29.99 -22.02 -30.18
C MET A 1 29.26 -23.26 -30.71
N LYS A 2 29.95 -24.22 -31.33
CA LYS A 2 29.36 -25.37 -32.06
C LYS A 2 29.61 -26.69 -31.31
N GLY A 3 28.64 -27.61 -31.36
CA GLY A 3 28.84 -29.04 -31.07
C GLY A 3 28.79 -29.45 -29.59
N PHE A 4 28.65 -30.74 -29.24
CA PHE A 4 28.41 -31.91 -30.11
C PHE A 4 27.69 -33.05 -29.35
N ARG A 5 27.00 -33.91 -30.12
CA ARG A 5 26.15 -35.05 -29.72
C ARG A 5 26.88 -36.19 -28.97
N VAL A 6 26.18 -36.86 -28.04
CA VAL A 6 26.07 -38.33 -27.81
C VAL A 6 24.75 -38.55 -27.01
N LEU A 7 23.80 -39.44 -27.29
CA LEU A 7 23.51 -40.33 -28.43
C LEU A 7 24.22 -41.71 -28.53
N ALA A 8 23.91 -42.63 -27.61
CA ALA A 8 24.07 -44.09 -27.72
C ALA A 8 23.20 -44.80 -26.65
N ALA A 9 22.66 -46.02 -26.80
CA ALA A 9 22.31 -46.82 -27.98
C ALA A 9 21.30 -47.92 -27.54
N LEU A 10 20.54 -48.51 -28.48
CA LEU A 10 19.70 -49.69 -28.20
C LEU A 10 20.54 -50.91 -27.78
N THR A 11 20.04 -51.69 -26.83
CA THR A 11 20.16 -53.15 -26.88
C THR A 11 18.83 -53.80 -26.52
N LEU A 12 18.29 -54.54 -27.49
CA LEU A 12 17.01 -55.25 -27.41
C LEU A 12 17.34 -56.72 -27.13
N VAL A 13 16.86 -57.26 -26.00
CA VAL A 13 16.93 -58.70 -25.70
C VAL A 13 15.53 -59.20 -25.38
N ALA A 14 14.94 -59.90 -26.35
CA ALA A 14 13.72 -60.67 -26.13
C ALA A 14 14.06 -61.93 -25.33
N GLY A 15 13.58 -62.01 -24.09
CA GLY A 15 13.73 -63.15 -23.19
C GLY A 15 12.38 -63.71 -22.78
N LEU A 16 11.73 -64.44 -23.68
CA LEU A 16 10.46 -65.10 -23.38
C LEU A 16 10.72 -66.35 -22.52
N MET A 17 10.51 -66.24 -21.20
CA MET A 17 10.42 -67.40 -20.30
C MET A 17 9.10 -67.36 -19.56
N ALA A 18 8.21 -68.30 -19.90
CA ALA A 18 6.94 -68.48 -19.22
C ALA A 18 7.17 -69.17 -17.87
N SER A 19 6.75 -68.51 -16.78
CA SER A 19 6.49 -69.19 -15.51
C SER A 19 5.39 -68.45 -14.74
N CYS A 20 4.28 -69.14 -14.49
CA CYS A 20 3.10 -68.57 -13.84
C CYS A 20 3.26 -68.57 -12.32
N ALA A 21 3.52 -67.42 -11.70
CA ALA A 21 3.15 -67.16 -10.30
C ALA A 21 3.14 -65.66 -9.98
N GLY A 22 2.01 -65.14 -9.50
CA GLY A 22 1.90 -63.78 -8.97
C GLY A 22 1.41 -62.74 -9.98
N ALA A 23 0.18 -62.26 -9.78
CA ALA A 23 -0.29 -61.05 -10.44
C ALA A 23 0.61 -59.86 -10.04
N PRO A 24 0.91 -58.92 -10.96
CA PRO A 24 1.64 -57.71 -10.59
C PRO A 24 0.80 -56.96 -9.54
N LYS A 25 1.42 -56.64 -8.40
CA LYS A 25 0.78 -55.77 -7.40
C LYS A 25 0.41 -54.46 -8.10
N PRO A 26 -0.79 -53.90 -7.86
CA PRO A 26 -1.11 -52.55 -8.29
C PRO A 26 0.02 -51.63 -7.82
N GLN A 27 0.56 -50.82 -8.73
CA GLN A 27 1.41 -49.72 -8.29
C GLN A 27 0.54 -48.82 -7.42
N GLU A 28 0.94 -48.58 -6.18
CA GLU A 28 0.37 -47.50 -5.39
C GLU A 28 0.71 -46.20 -6.12
N GLU A 29 -0.25 -45.73 -6.91
CA GLU A 29 -0.24 -44.40 -7.49
C GLU A 29 -0.32 -43.43 -6.31
N THR A 30 0.85 -43.00 -5.81
CA THR A 30 0.96 -42.00 -4.75
C THR A 30 0.07 -40.84 -5.13
N PRO A 31 -0.97 -40.53 -4.34
CA PRO A 31 -1.94 -39.52 -4.72
C PRO A 31 -1.19 -38.21 -4.99
N PRO A 32 -1.54 -37.47 -6.06
CA PRO A 32 -0.87 -36.20 -6.35
C PRO A 32 -0.93 -35.34 -5.09
N PRO A 33 0.19 -34.72 -4.67
CA PRO A 33 0.27 -34.04 -3.38
C PRO A 33 -0.87 -33.04 -3.30
N ALA A 34 -1.81 -33.30 -2.38
CA ALA A 34 -3.00 -32.50 -2.22
C ALA A 34 -2.58 -31.04 -2.16
N ALA A 35 -3.11 -30.22 -3.07
CA ALA A 35 -2.76 -28.81 -3.17
C ALA A 35 -2.98 -28.19 -1.80
N ARG A 36 -1.88 -27.95 -1.07
CA ARG A 36 -1.97 -27.43 0.30
C ARG A 36 -2.66 -26.08 0.18
N ALA A 37 -3.86 -25.97 0.74
CA ALA A 37 -4.46 -24.68 0.98
C ALA A 37 -3.46 -23.90 1.83
N VAL A 38 -2.78 -22.93 1.22
CA VAL A 38 -1.75 -22.16 1.91
C VAL A 38 -2.49 -21.16 2.80
N SER A 39 -2.67 -21.57 4.06
CA SER A 39 -3.40 -20.83 5.08
C SER A 39 -2.88 -19.41 5.19
N GLY A 40 -3.77 -18.42 5.21
CA GLY A 40 -3.43 -17.00 5.28
C GLY A 40 -3.47 -16.28 3.93
N ARG A 41 -3.55 -16.98 2.79
CA ARG A 41 -3.59 -16.29 1.47
C ARG A 41 -4.86 -15.45 1.25
N PRO A 42 -6.09 -15.97 1.44
CA PRO A 42 -7.31 -15.15 1.32
C PRO A 42 -7.32 -13.96 2.29
N GLU A 43 -6.78 -14.15 3.49
CA GLU A 43 -6.66 -13.11 4.51
C GLU A 43 -5.65 -12.03 4.13
N ALA A 44 -4.53 -12.40 3.50
CA ALA A 44 -3.54 -11.46 2.97
C ALA A 44 -4.07 -10.70 1.75
N ASP A 45 -4.80 -11.36 0.84
CA ASP A 45 -5.47 -10.71 -0.28
C ASP A 45 -6.53 -9.69 0.23
N ALA A 46 -7.28 -10.01 1.27
CA ALA A 46 -8.23 -9.08 1.91
C ALA A 46 -7.53 -7.88 2.60
N ALA A 47 -6.42 -8.11 3.29
CA ALA A 47 -5.62 -7.03 3.90
C ALA A 47 -5.00 -6.10 2.85
N ARG A 48 -4.57 -6.65 1.71
CA ARG A 48 -4.06 -5.90 0.55
C ARG A 48 -5.10 -4.96 -0.03
N GLU A 49 -6.33 -5.44 -0.22
CA GLU A 49 -7.46 -4.63 -0.70
C GLU A 49 -7.79 -3.50 0.29
N ALA A 50 -7.85 -3.79 1.60
CA ALA A 50 -8.08 -2.77 2.63
C ALA A 50 -7.03 -1.66 2.62
N ALA A 51 -5.74 -2.02 2.58
CA ALA A 51 -4.64 -1.07 2.44
C ALA A 51 -4.69 -0.28 1.11
N GLY A 52 -5.12 -0.92 0.02
CA GLY A 52 -5.36 -0.27 -1.28
C GLY A 52 -6.48 0.78 -1.25
N LEU A 53 -7.60 0.47 -0.58
CA LEU A 53 -8.71 1.41 -0.38
C LEU A 53 -8.30 2.59 0.52
N ALA A 54 -7.56 2.33 1.61
CA ALA A 54 -7.00 3.37 2.47
C ALA A 54 -6.04 4.29 1.70
N ARG A 55 -5.18 3.73 0.84
CA ARG A 55 -4.31 4.49 -0.05
C ARG A 55 -5.10 5.37 -1.02
N ALA A 56 -6.14 4.83 -1.68
CA ALA A 56 -6.98 5.59 -2.60
C ALA A 56 -7.67 6.78 -1.90
N LYS A 57 -8.09 6.61 -0.63
CA LYS A 57 -8.59 7.70 0.21
C LYS A 57 -7.51 8.75 0.51
N ALA A 58 -6.30 8.32 0.88
CA ALA A 58 -5.17 9.23 1.13
C ALA A 58 -4.77 10.02 -0.14
N ASP A 59 -4.77 9.37 -1.30
CA ASP A 59 -4.51 10.00 -2.60
C ASP A 59 -5.60 11.02 -2.97
N THR A 60 -6.87 10.71 -2.71
CA THR A 60 -8.01 11.62 -2.89
C THR A 60 -7.85 12.90 -2.07
N GLU A 61 -7.42 12.78 -0.82
CA GLU A 61 -7.18 13.94 0.06
C GLU A 61 -5.90 14.73 -0.29
N ARG A 62 -5.03 14.20 -1.17
CA ARG A 62 -3.67 14.70 -1.48
C ARG A 62 -2.67 14.55 -0.32
N ALA A 63 -2.79 13.47 0.45
CA ALA A 63 -1.92 13.20 1.59
C ALA A 63 -0.43 13.05 1.23
N SER A 64 -0.09 12.59 0.02
CA SER A 64 1.28 12.55 -0.49
C SER A 64 1.97 13.93 -0.58
N VAL A 65 1.19 15.02 -0.56
CA VAL A 65 1.68 16.40 -0.47
C VAL A 65 1.51 16.95 0.94
N ALA A 66 0.30 16.81 1.50
CA ALA A 66 -0.09 17.49 2.74
C ALA A 66 0.28 16.73 4.04
N ALA A 67 0.61 15.44 3.96
CA ALA A 67 0.99 14.54 5.06
C ALA A 67 2.07 13.54 4.59
N LYS A 68 3.12 14.09 3.95
CA LYS A 68 4.10 13.33 3.18
C LYS A 68 4.80 12.23 3.99
N ASP A 69 5.26 12.52 5.20
CA ASP A 69 6.04 11.57 6.00
C ASP A 69 5.18 10.37 6.44
N GLU A 70 3.94 10.62 6.86
CA GLU A 70 2.96 9.56 7.13
C GLU A 70 2.63 8.73 5.88
N TYR A 71 2.46 9.39 4.73
CA TYR A 71 2.17 8.71 3.46
C TYR A 71 3.33 7.83 2.98
N ASP A 72 4.57 8.33 3.06
CA ASP A 72 5.77 7.60 2.66
C ASP A 72 6.02 6.40 3.61
N ALA A 73 5.78 6.56 4.92
CA ALA A 73 5.85 5.47 5.89
C ALA A 73 4.78 4.37 5.61
N ALA A 74 3.55 4.77 5.28
CA ALA A 74 2.48 3.86 4.88
C ALA A 74 2.81 3.11 3.59
N LYS A 75 3.40 3.80 2.61
CA LYS A 75 3.89 3.21 1.35
C LYS A 75 5.02 2.21 1.58
N ALA A 76 5.98 2.51 2.45
CA ALA A 76 7.05 1.58 2.81
C ALA A 76 6.52 0.32 3.53
N ALA A 77 5.47 0.45 4.34
CA ALA A 77 4.77 -0.70 4.92
C ALA A 77 4.05 -1.54 3.86
N TYR A 78 3.42 -0.91 2.86
CA TYR A 78 2.81 -1.59 1.71
C TYR A 78 3.84 -2.40 0.91
N GLU A 79 4.97 -1.77 0.57
CA GLU A 79 6.05 -2.41 -0.21
C GLU A 79 6.68 -3.58 0.55
N ARG A 80 6.78 -3.49 1.88
CA ARG A 80 7.13 -4.65 2.72
C ARG A 80 6.07 -5.74 2.62
N ALA A 81 4.79 -5.42 2.76
CA ALA A 81 3.69 -6.40 2.72
C ALA A 81 3.63 -7.19 1.40
N GLU A 82 3.90 -6.53 0.26
CA GLU A 82 4.04 -7.18 -1.05
C GLU A 82 5.23 -8.14 -1.10
N ALA A 83 6.38 -7.78 -0.50
CA ALA A 83 7.55 -8.64 -0.43
C ALA A 83 7.33 -9.86 0.47
N GLU A 84 6.65 -9.69 1.61
CA GLU A 84 6.23 -10.79 2.49
C GLU A 84 5.23 -11.72 1.79
N LEU A 85 4.27 -11.17 1.04
CA LEU A 85 3.29 -11.93 0.26
C LEU A 85 3.98 -12.78 -0.82
N ALA A 86 4.94 -12.19 -1.54
CA ALA A 86 5.73 -12.88 -2.55
C ALA A 86 6.64 -13.98 -1.96
N ALA A 87 7.05 -13.83 -0.70
CA ALA A 87 7.79 -14.85 0.06
C ALA A 87 6.90 -15.96 0.65
N GLY A 88 5.57 -15.86 0.52
CA GLY A 88 4.61 -16.78 1.16
C GLY A 88 4.51 -16.63 2.68
N ARG A 89 4.98 -15.50 3.23
CA ARG A 89 4.94 -15.16 4.66
C ARG A 89 3.68 -14.35 4.96
N TYR A 90 2.55 -15.06 5.02
CA TYR A 90 1.22 -14.45 5.05
C TYR A 90 0.95 -13.66 6.33
N ASP A 91 1.36 -14.14 7.50
CA ASP A 91 1.12 -13.44 8.76
C ASP A 91 1.89 -12.10 8.81
N GLU A 92 3.14 -12.11 8.38
CA GLU A 92 3.98 -10.91 8.24
C GLU A 92 3.42 -9.95 7.18
N SER A 93 2.91 -10.49 6.07
CA SER A 93 2.25 -9.71 5.01
C SER A 93 0.97 -9.03 5.53
N ILE A 94 0.09 -9.77 6.21
CA ILE A 94 -1.15 -9.25 6.82
C ILE A 94 -0.82 -8.15 7.84
N ALA A 95 0.19 -8.36 8.69
CA ALA A 95 0.63 -7.34 9.66
C ALA A 95 1.16 -6.08 8.98
N ALA A 96 1.95 -6.21 7.91
CA ALA A 96 2.48 -5.09 7.15
C ALA A 96 1.41 -4.34 6.34
N TYR A 97 0.41 -5.03 5.77
CA TYR A 97 -0.74 -4.38 5.13
C TYR A 97 -1.59 -3.60 6.13
N LYS A 98 -1.86 -4.14 7.33
CA LYS A 98 -2.59 -3.41 8.39
C LYS A 98 -1.85 -2.14 8.82
N LEU A 99 -0.53 -2.22 9.02
CA LEU A 99 0.30 -1.05 9.30
C LEU A 99 0.24 0.00 8.16
N SER A 100 0.17 -0.47 6.91
CA SER A 100 -0.01 0.39 5.74
C SER A 100 -1.39 1.06 5.69
N GLU A 101 -2.45 0.30 5.96
CA GLU A 101 -3.83 0.79 6.05
C GLU A 101 -3.95 1.89 7.11
N GLU A 102 -3.51 1.62 8.35
CA GLU A 102 -3.48 2.58 9.45
C GLU A 102 -2.68 3.85 9.08
N GLY A 103 -1.51 3.68 8.45
CA GLY A 103 -0.67 4.78 7.99
C GLY A 103 -1.35 5.66 6.95
N PHE A 104 -2.00 5.08 5.93
CA PHE A 104 -2.71 5.84 4.91
C PHE A 104 -3.97 6.53 5.47
N LEU A 105 -4.71 5.87 6.37
CA LEU A 105 -5.85 6.48 7.07
C LEU A 105 -5.40 7.67 7.94
N LYS A 106 -4.28 7.54 8.66
CA LYS A 106 -3.66 8.64 9.42
C LYS A 106 -3.24 9.80 8.51
N ALA A 107 -2.58 9.51 7.40
CA ALA A 107 -2.14 10.53 6.44
C ALA A 107 -3.33 11.30 5.82
N ALA A 108 -4.43 10.60 5.53
CA ALA A 108 -5.67 11.20 5.07
C ALA A 108 -6.30 12.12 6.13
N ALA A 109 -6.42 11.66 7.39
CA ALA A 109 -6.97 12.45 8.49
C ALA A 109 -6.16 13.72 8.75
N LEU A 110 -4.82 13.59 8.87
CA LEU A 110 -3.90 14.71 9.08
C LEU A 110 -3.98 15.76 7.96
N THR A 111 -4.30 15.34 6.74
CA THR A 111 -4.50 16.24 5.60
C THR A 111 -5.78 17.06 5.73
N VAL A 112 -6.88 16.45 6.20
CA VAL A 112 -8.14 17.14 6.49
C VAL A 112 -7.94 18.16 7.62
N ASP A 113 -7.24 17.77 8.70
CA ASP A 113 -6.94 18.65 9.82
C ASP A 113 -6.08 19.86 9.39
N ARG A 114 -5.03 19.63 8.60
CA ARG A 114 -4.17 20.69 8.04
C ARG A 114 -4.97 21.63 7.12
N ARG A 115 -5.92 21.11 6.33
CA ARG A 115 -6.83 21.92 5.49
C ARG A 115 -7.76 22.79 6.35
N ALA A 116 -8.34 22.25 7.41
CA ALA A 116 -9.20 23.00 8.33
C ALA A 116 -8.43 24.10 9.07
N ALA A 117 -7.22 23.80 9.55
CA ALA A 117 -6.33 24.78 10.19
C ALA A 117 -5.94 25.92 9.24
N ALA A 118 -5.61 25.61 7.98
CA ALA A 118 -5.31 26.62 6.96
C ALA A 118 -6.51 27.54 6.67
N GLN A 119 -7.72 26.98 6.55
CA GLN A 119 -8.94 27.77 6.36
C GLN A 119 -9.26 28.67 7.56
N ALA A 120 -9.02 28.21 8.78
CA ALA A 120 -9.15 29.03 9.98
C ALA A 120 -8.12 30.17 10.02
N ALA A 121 -6.86 29.88 9.66
CA ALA A 121 -5.80 30.89 9.57
C ALA A 121 -6.11 31.98 8.52
N MET A 122 -6.64 31.60 7.35
CA MET A 122 -7.07 32.56 6.32
C MET A 122 -8.17 33.50 6.83
N LYS A 123 -9.24 32.96 7.44
CA LYS A 123 -10.33 33.78 8.01
C LYS A 123 -9.83 34.74 9.10
N ASN A 124 -8.88 34.30 9.92
CA ASN A 124 -8.27 35.14 10.95
C ASN A 124 -7.39 36.24 10.32
N ALA A 125 -6.69 35.95 9.22
CA ALA A 125 -5.92 36.95 8.46
C ALA A 125 -6.85 37.99 7.80
N ASP A 126 -7.95 37.57 7.18
CA ASP A 126 -8.95 38.48 6.59
C ASP A 126 -9.54 39.43 7.64
N ALA A 127 -9.86 38.90 8.84
CA ALA A 127 -10.36 39.71 9.96
C ALA A 127 -9.30 40.69 10.47
N ALA A 128 -8.02 40.28 10.55
CA ALA A 128 -6.92 41.15 10.95
C ALA A 128 -6.64 42.27 9.92
N LEU A 129 -6.69 41.95 8.62
CA LEU A 129 -6.58 42.94 7.55
C LEU A 129 -7.71 43.96 7.61
N LYS A 130 -8.96 43.52 7.76
CA LYS A 130 -10.09 44.44 7.94
C LYS A 130 -9.93 45.34 9.17
N ALA A 131 -9.49 44.79 10.30
CA ALA A 131 -9.24 45.58 11.50
C ALA A 131 -8.10 46.60 11.32
N ALA A 132 -7.08 46.28 10.53
CA ALA A 132 -6.01 47.20 10.16
C ALA A 132 -6.53 48.33 9.24
N ASP A 133 -7.30 48.01 8.20
CA ASP A 133 -7.91 48.98 7.29
C ASP A 133 -8.86 49.94 8.01
N ASP A 134 -9.71 49.42 8.90
CA ASP A 134 -10.64 50.25 9.67
C ASP A 134 -9.89 51.16 10.67
N ARG A 135 -8.76 50.71 11.22
CA ARG A 135 -7.88 51.53 12.07
C ARG A 135 -7.12 52.59 11.27
N LEU A 136 -6.66 52.29 10.06
CA LEU A 136 -6.01 53.26 9.18
C LEU A 136 -6.98 54.40 8.82
N LYS A 137 -8.22 54.08 8.44
CA LYS A 137 -9.26 55.09 8.16
C LYS A 137 -9.58 55.97 9.37
N ALA A 138 -9.58 55.40 10.58
CA ALA A 138 -9.76 56.19 11.80
C ALA A 138 -8.62 57.21 11.99
N ILE A 139 -7.37 56.77 11.84
CA ILE A 139 -6.18 57.64 11.93
C ILE A 139 -6.19 58.72 10.83
N GLU A 140 -6.53 58.37 9.59
CA GLU A 140 -6.68 59.33 8.49
C GLU A 140 -7.76 60.37 8.78
N THR A 141 -8.87 59.96 9.41
CA THR A 141 -9.95 60.86 9.81
C THR A 141 -9.50 61.80 10.92
N GLU A 142 -8.85 61.28 11.97
CA GLU A 142 -8.33 62.05 13.10
C GLU A 142 -7.36 63.14 12.61
N ILE A 143 -6.35 62.77 11.83
CA ILE A 143 -5.37 63.70 11.22
C ILE A 143 -6.07 64.73 10.31
N GLY A 144 -7.03 64.29 9.50
CA GLY A 144 -7.81 65.16 8.61
C GLY A 144 -8.67 66.19 9.34
N THR A 145 -9.13 65.87 10.56
CA THR A 145 -9.88 66.79 11.42
C THR A 145 -8.99 67.73 12.24
N GLU A 146 -7.81 67.29 12.69
CA GLU A 146 -6.89 68.13 13.46
C GLU A 146 -6.13 69.14 12.59
N GLY A 147 -5.86 68.82 11.32
CA GLY A 147 -5.29 69.76 10.35
C GLY A 147 -6.25 70.85 9.85
N GLY A 148 -7.50 70.86 10.34
CA GLY A 148 -8.63 71.61 9.79
C GLY A 148 -9.17 72.74 10.67
N THR A 149 -8.31 73.50 11.35
CA THR A 149 -8.71 74.77 12.02
C THR A 149 -7.85 75.95 11.54
N PRO A 150 -8.45 77.08 11.13
CA PRO A 150 -7.74 78.28 10.66
C PRO A 150 -7.18 79.14 11.81
#